data_AF-A0A6M4A273-F1
#
_entry.id   AF-A0A6M4A273-F1
#
_cell.length_a   1.000
_cell.length_b   1.000
_cell.length_c   1.000
_cell.angle_alpha   90.00
_cell.angle_beta   90.00
_cell.angle_gamma   90.00
#
_symmetry.space_group_name_H-M   'P 1'
#
loop_
_entity.id
_entity.type
_entity.pdbx_description
1 polymer ?
#
loop_
_entity_poly.entity_id
_entity_poly.type
_entity_poly.pdbx_seq_one_letter_code
_entity_poly.pdbx_strand_id
1 'polypeptide(L)'
;MPARFDFLWLGFLRKIEIRYRLITSFILVSLVPLVISGLLAYRETTRATQDKVRAYSIQVAKQIAQNLMLRMERIEDTSEELALSDKLQRLLGDYYSGSEAASATARSAVARVLLDTYGSLPDVNQKYLLDRKRQVIDPQIFAPLASSIGRVAEEAPDLSGRAWWTLYNGGHGQKSVAMLREIRFTGNNRPAGILFVGVRPSYFFSIFEGVDLGYDSSIFIVDASDGTVVVQSRESNANTVDPALLEGITASLTQHRSSDFIAYTRADKTRYYAAIAQLPHTSWWVVSATPSDKLNADTRSVRDKIIAIGLLCFAASLLLSALIARSISLPLQRLVSAMREAGSGDTTVRVEQAGGDEITVLSRKFNEMAGKLQQHKEELEQQVALRTHELERANRKLEALSATDGLTGVANRRRFDEALVNELRRSVRSGHALALLMLDVDYFKKYNDRYGHLAGDECLRIVARVLQKSSRRASDLVARYGGEEFSVIIAESDTAHALQQAENICQAIFELKLPHADSPFGYITASIGVASLLPDEHTSAEQMLRIADQALYHAKYQGRNRVVLGSDATQDL
;
A
#
# COMPACT_ATOMS: atom_id res chain seq x y z
N MET A 1 12.97 -26.24 -10.90
CA MET A 1 13.40 -25.12 -10.03
C MET A 1 12.36 -23.97 -9.88
N PRO A 2 11.01 -24.14 -9.96
CA PRO A 2 10.07 -23.03 -9.71
C PRO A 2 9.44 -23.02 -8.29
N ALA A 3 9.45 -24.14 -7.54
CA ALA A 3 8.65 -24.28 -6.32
C ALA A 3 9.18 -23.52 -5.07
N ARG A 4 10.38 -22.93 -5.11
CA ARG A 4 10.98 -22.24 -3.94
C ARG A 4 10.71 -20.73 -3.91
N PHE A 5 10.22 -20.12 -4.99
CA PHE A 5 9.90 -18.69 -5.02
C PHE A 5 8.50 -18.36 -4.47
N ASP A 6 7.54 -19.29 -4.60
CA ASP A 6 6.15 -19.06 -4.15
C ASP A 6 6.03 -18.94 -2.62
N PHE A 7 6.83 -19.70 -1.87
CA PHE A 7 6.64 -19.80 -0.41
C PHE A 7 7.14 -18.58 0.36
N LEU A 8 8.23 -17.95 -0.09
CA LEU A 8 8.80 -16.77 0.57
C LEU A 8 7.93 -15.51 0.39
N TRP A 9 7.31 -15.37 -0.78
CA TRP A 9 6.46 -14.21 -1.09
C TRP A 9 5.08 -14.29 -0.42
N LEU A 10 4.44 -15.46 -0.41
CA LEU A 10 3.12 -15.64 0.20
C LEU A 10 3.11 -15.37 1.72
N GLY A 11 4.16 -15.78 2.43
CA GLY A 11 4.32 -15.54 3.87
C GLY A 11 4.52 -14.07 4.22
N PHE A 12 5.34 -13.35 3.45
CA PHE A 12 5.53 -11.90 3.62
C PHE A 12 4.26 -11.11 3.28
N LEU A 13 3.61 -11.48 2.17
CA LEU A 13 2.38 -10.84 1.73
C LEU A 13 1.22 -11.02 2.73
N ARG A 14 1.14 -12.14 3.47
CA ARG A 14 0.11 -12.35 4.51
C ARG A 14 0.27 -11.44 5.74
N LYS A 15 1.45 -10.84 5.97
CA LYS A 15 1.68 -9.88 7.07
C LYS A 15 1.24 -8.45 6.72
N ILE A 16 0.98 -8.18 5.45
CA ILE A 16 0.58 -6.88 4.94
C ILE A 16 -0.95 -6.85 4.85
N GLU A 17 -1.59 -5.79 5.35
CA GLU A 17 -3.05 -5.64 5.24
C GLU A 17 -3.51 -5.74 3.78
N ILE A 18 -4.67 -6.36 3.57
CA ILE A 18 -5.24 -6.66 2.25
C ILE A 18 -5.24 -5.42 1.33
N ARG A 19 -5.54 -4.23 1.88
CA ARG A 19 -5.48 -2.96 1.15
C ARG A 19 -4.14 -2.73 0.47
N TYR A 20 -3.02 -2.84 1.18
CA TYR A 20 -1.69 -2.55 0.65
C TYR A 20 -1.23 -3.59 -0.38
N ARG A 21 -1.65 -4.86 -0.24
CA ARG A 21 -1.37 -5.91 -1.24
C ARG A 21 -2.07 -5.63 -2.57
N LEU A 22 -3.31 -5.18 -2.51
CA LEU A 22 -4.07 -4.82 -3.71
C LEU A 22 -3.47 -3.59 -4.39
N ILE A 23 -3.15 -2.53 -3.63
CA ILE A 23 -2.51 -1.33 -4.18
C ILE A 23 -1.23 -1.71 -4.92
N THR A 24 -0.34 -2.44 -4.25
CA THR A 24 0.95 -2.83 -4.81
C THR A 24 0.81 -3.73 -6.02
N SER A 25 -0.09 -4.73 -5.98
CA SER A 25 -0.32 -5.64 -7.12
C SER A 25 -0.90 -4.91 -8.33
N PHE A 26 -1.89 -4.03 -8.14
CA PHE A 26 -2.48 -3.27 -9.24
C PHE A 26 -1.48 -2.29 -9.86
N ILE A 27 -0.68 -1.60 -9.04
CA ILE A 27 0.37 -0.73 -9.54
C ILE A 27 1.41 -1.54 -10.31
N LEU A 28 1.85 -2.70 -9.80
CA LEU A 28 2.85 -3.52 -10.48
C LEU A 28 2.34 -4.06 -11.82
N VAL A 29 1.11 -4.57 -11.85
CA VAL A 29 0.50 -5.14 -13.07
C VAL A 29 0.20 -4.07 -14.12
N SER A 30 -0.17 -2.84 -13.71
CA SER A 30 -0.48 -1.76 -14.65
C SER A 30 0.74 -0.96 -15.10
N LEU A 31 1.62 -0.60 -14.17
CA LEU A 31 2.72 0.33 -14.42
C LEU A 31 3.93 -0.36 -15.07
N VAL A 32 4.26 -1.58 -14.66
CA VAL A 32 5.48 -2.26 -15.14
C VAL A 32 5.41 -2.56 -16.64
N PRO A 33 4.34 -3.18 -17.18
CA PRO A 33 4.23 -3.42 -18.62
C PRO A 33 4.21 -2.11 -19.40
N LEU A 34 3.52 -1.08 -18.91
CA LEU A 34 3.41 0.22 -19.56
C LEU A 34 4.77 0.93 -19.65
N VAL A 35 5.56 0.90 -18.58
CA VAL A 35 6.92 1.48 -18.57
C VAL A 35 7.85 0.70 -19.49
N ILE A 36 7.79 -0.64 -19.47
CA ILE A 36 8.62 -1.49 -20.34
C ILE A 36 8.26 -1.25 -21.81
N SER A 37 6.98 -1.33 -22.17
CA SER A 37 6.48 -1.09 -23.53
C SER A 37 6.78 0.34 -23.98
N GLY A 38 6.64 1.33 -23.10
CA GLY A 38 7.00 2.72 -23.38
C GLY A 38 8.50 2.90 -23.68
N LEU A 39 9.37 2.29 -22.87
CA LEU A 39 10.81 2.32 -23.10
C LEU A 39 11.21 1.62 -24.39
N LEU A 40 10.58 0.48 -24.72
CA LEU A 40 10.81 -0.24 -25.96
C LEU A 40 10.34 0.58 -27.17
N ALA A 41 9.11 1.09 -27.15
CA ALA A 41 8.54 1.90 -28.22
C ALA A 41 9.35 3.18 -28.45
N TYR A 42 9.80 3.85 -27.37
CA TYR A 42 10.67 5.03 -27.48
C TYR A 42 12.01 4.68 -28.14
N ARG A 43 12.65 3.58 -27.72
CA ARG A 43 13.92 3.12 -28.32
C ARG A 43 13.75 2.75 -29.79
N GLU A 44 12.69 2.04 -30.13
CA GLU A 44 12.40 1.59 -31.49
C GLU A 44 12.08 2.77 -32.40
N THR A 45 11.24 3.70 -31.95
CA THR A 45 10.90 4.92 -32.71
C THR A 45 12.13 5.80 -32.92
N THR A 46 12.97 5.97 -31.90
CA THR A 46 14.22 6.75 -32.02
C THR A 46 15.16 6.14 -33.06
N ARG A 47 15.36 4.81 -33.00
CA ARG A 47 16.20 4.09 -33.96
C ARG A 47 15.64 4.18 -35.38
N ALA A 48 14.36 3.91 -35.56
CA ALA A 48 13.70 3.98 -36.87
C ALA A 48 13.79 5.38 -37.48
N THR A 49 13.64 6.44 -36.67
CA THR A 49 13.79 7.82 -37.13
C THR A 49 15.22 8.12 -37.54
N GLN A 50 16.22 7.70 -36.74
CA GLN A 50 17.63 7.88 -37.08
C GLN A 50 18.03 7.13 -38.36
N ASP A 51 17.58 5.89 -38.53
CA ASP A 51 17.87 5.10 -39.73
C ASP A 51 17.21 5.67 -40.97
N LYS A 52 15.95 6.15 -40.86
CA LYS A 52 15.23 6.81 -41.95
C LYS A 52 15.91 8.11 -42.38
N VAL A 53 16.31 8.94 -41.41
CA VAL A 53 17.06 10.18 -41.66
C VAL A 53 18.41 9.86 -42.30
N ARG A 54 19.15 8.88 -41.77
CA ARG A 54 20.43 8.45 -42.35
C ARG A 54 20.27 8.07 -43.82
N ALA A 55 19.32 7.19 -44.13
CA ALA A 55 19.10 6.73 -45.49
C ALA A 55 18.68 7.87 -46.44
N TYR A 56 17.71 8.69 -46.02
CA TYR A 56 17.22 9.81 -46.79
C TYR A 56 18.30 10.87 -47.04
N SER A 57 19.02 11.29 -45.99
CA SER A 57 20.05 12.32 -46.11
C SER A 57 21.24 11.86 -46.96
N ILE A 58 21.66 10.59 -46.89
CA ILE A 58 22.68 10.04 -47.81
C ILE A 58 22.17 10.08 -49.25
N GLN A 59 20.91 9.69 -49.49
CA GLN A 59 20.34 9.69 -50.83
C GLN A 59 20.27 11.12 -51.41
N VAL A 60 19.87 12.11 -50.60
CA VAL A 60 19.87 13.51 -50.99
C VAL A 60 21.28 14.00 -51.32
N ALA A 61 22.27 13.71 -50.46
CA ALA A 61 23.66 14.10 -50.72
C ALA A 61 24.20 13.47 -52.02
N LYS A 62 23.91 12.20 -52.28
CA LYS A 62 24.27 11.52 -53.53
C LYS A 62 23.60 12.13 -54.75
N GLN A 63 22.29 12.42 -54.67
CA GLN A 63 21.53 13.01 -55.78
C GLN A 63 22.10 14.39 -56.14
N ILE A 64 22.45 15.18 -55.14
CA ILE A 64 23.08 16.49 -55.35
C ILE A 64 24.47 16.35 -55.95
N ALA A 65 25.29 15.40 -55.47
CA ALA A 65 26.60 15.13 -56.05
C ALA A 65 26.48 14.73 -57.53
N GLN A 66 25.50 13.89 -57.88
CA GLN A 66 25.22 13.51 -59.27
C GLN A 66 24.75 14.69 -60.12
N ASN A 67 23.81 15.50 -59.62
CA ASN A 67 23.34 16.70 -60.33
C ASN A 67 24.47 17.71 -60.56
N LEU A 68 25.36 17.87 -59.59
CA LEU A 68 26.54 18.71 -59.68
C LEU A 68 27.52 18.19 -60.73
N MET A 69 27.80 16.88 -60.71
CA MET A 69 28.64 16.22 -61.70
C MET A 69 28.13 16.45 -63.12
N LEU A 70 26.83 16.27 -63.37
CA LEU A 70 26.22 16.53 -64.69
C LEU A 70 26.38 17.98 -65.16
N ARG A 71 26.33 18.95 -64.23
CA ARG A 71 26.53 20.37 -64.55
C ARG A 71 27.99 20.71 -64.84
N MET A 72 28.93 20.02 -64.19
CA MET A 72 30.37 20.15 -64.44
C MET A 72 30.73 19.50 -65.77
N GLU A 73 30.23 18.29 -66.04
CA GLU A 73 30.41 17.56 -67.30
C GLU A 73 30.03 18.42 -68.51
N ARG A 74 28.90 19.16 -68.46
CA ARG A 74 28.52 20.09 -69.54
C ARG A 74 29.59 21.14 -69.86
N ILE A 75 30.26 21.68 -68.84
CA ILE A 75 31.34 22.67 -69.02
C ILE A 75 32.63 21.97 -69.48
N GLU A 76 32.89 20.78 -68.96
CA GLU A 76 34.02 19.95 -69.39
C GLU A 76 33.93 19.56 -70.86
N ASP A 77 32.77 19.11 -71.33
CA ASP A 77 32.52 18.74 -72.74
C ASP A 77 32.70 19.94 -73.66
N THR A 78 32.12 21.09 -73.29
CA THR A 78 32.27 22.36 -74.04
C THR A 78 33.75 22.74 -74.14
N SER A 79 34.51 22.54 -73.06
CA SER A 79 35.94 22.83 -73.04
C SER A 79 36.76 21.86 -73.87
N GLU A 80 36.32 20.60 -73.98
CA GLU A 80 36.95 19.58 -74.82
C GLU A 80 36.74 19.88 -76.30
N GLU A 81 35.50 20.16 -76.69
CA GLU A 81 35.14 20.53 -78.06
C GLU A 81 35.94 21.76 -78.52
N LEU A 82 36.04 22.77 -77.65
CA LEU A 82 36.85 23.95 -77.91
C LEU A 82 38.34 23.63 -78.04
N ALA A 83 38.89 22.83 -77.12
CA ALA A 83 40.30 22.43 -77.14
C ALA A 83 40.65 21.67 -78.42
N LEU A 84 39.74 20.87 -78.97
CA LEU A 84 39.92 20.11 -80.21
C LEU A 84 39.58 20.90 -81.48
N SER A 85 38.97 22.09 -81.36
CA SER A 85 38.51 22.85 -82.52
C SER A 85 39.64 23.32 -83.44
N ASP A 86 39.47 23.14 -84.75
CA ASP A 86 40.43 23.58 -85.77
C ASP A 86 40.71 25.09 -85.72
N LYS A 87 39.72 25.87 -85.28
CA LYS A 87 39.82 27.34 -85.13
C LYS A 87 40.81 27.69 -84.02
N LEU A 88 40.69 27.06 -82.85
CA LEU A 88 41.60 27.33 -81.73
C LEU A 88 43.00 26.74 -81.99
N GLN A 89 43.09 25.55 -82.56
CA GLN A 89 44.35 24.88 -82.88
C GLN A 89 45.21 25.72 -83.85
N ARG A 90 44.60 26.29 -84.89
CA ARG A 90 45.30 27.20 -85.83
C ARG A 90 45.76 28.48 -85.15
N LEU A 91 44.90 29.14 -84.38
CA LEU A 91 45.25 30.37 -83.66
C LEU A 91 46.41 30.17 -82.68
N LEU A 92 46.46 29.05 -81.98
CA LEU A 92 47.58 28.70 -81.11
C LEU A 92 48.86 28.40 -81.90
N GLY A 93 48.75 27.79 -83.08
CA GLY A 93 49.87 27.63 -84.01
C GLY A 93 50.46 28.97 -84.45
N ASP A 94 49.61 29.89 -84.90
CA ASP A 94 50.00 31.25 -85.31
C ASP A 94 50.59 32.05 -84.15
N TYR A 95 50.09 31.87 -82.92
CA TYR A 95 50.62 32.53 -81.73
C TYR A 95 52.08 32.17 -81.43
N TYR A 96 52.45 30.88 -81.57
CA TYR A 96 53.81 30.39 -81.25
C TYR A 96 54.78 30.40 -82.43
N SER A 97 54.29 30.25 -83.66
CA SER A 97 55.15 30.09 -84.85
C SER A 97 54.99 31.19 -85.90
N GLY A 98 54.01 32.07 -85.74
CA GLY A 98 53.79 33.21 -86.63
C GLY A 98 54.76 34.37 -86.38
N SER A 99 54.72 35.36 -87.29
CA SER A 99 55.39 36.65 -87.11
C SER A 99 54.81 37.40 -85.91
N GLU A 100 55.51 38.43 -85.41
CA GLU A 100 55.02 39.26 -84.30
C GLU A 100 53.60 39.83 -84.58
N ALA A 101 53.33 40.21 -85.82
CA ALA A 101 52.00 40.64 -86.28
C ALA A 101 50.95 39.51 -86.26
N ALA A 102 51.33 38.29 -86.66
CA ALA A 102 50.45 37.12 -86.61
C ALA A 102 50.14 36.71 -85.15
N SER A 103 51.14 36.77 -84.26
CA SER A 103 50.97 36.51 -82.83
C SER A 103 50.03 37.53 -82.17
N ALA A 104 50.19 38.83 -82.47
CA ALA A 104 49.29 39.88 -81.96
C ALA A 104 47.84 39.71 -82.46
N THR A 105 47.68 39.32 -83.72
CA THR A 105 46.36 39.03 -84.32
C THR A 105 45.72 37.80 -83.67
N ALA A 106 46.50 36.74 -83.46
CA ALA A 106 46.06 35.51 -82.79
C ALA A 106 45.59 35.76 -81.36
N ARG A 107 46.30 36.60 -80.57
CA ARG A 107 45.89 36.99 -79.20
C ARG A 107 44.48 37.58 -79.16
N SER A 108 44.19 38.51 -80.06
CA SER A 108 42.88 39.18 -80.14
C SER A 108 41.78 38.22 -80.64
N ALA A 109 42.12 37.32 -81.56
CA ALA A 109 41.18 36.34 -82.11
C ALA A 109 40.82 35.23 -81.10
N VAL A 110 41.75 34.82 -80.24
CA VAL A 110 41.50 33.83 -79.16
C VAL A 110 40.40 34.33 -78.22
N ALA A 111 40.44 35.59 -77.78
CA ALA A 111 39.41 36.16 -76.91
C ALA A 111 38.01 36.09 -77.55
N ARG A 112 37.92 36.32 -78.87
CA ARG A 112 36.66 36.19 -79.62
C ARG A 112 36.16 34.74 -79.68
N VAL A 113 37.05 33.77 -79.90
CA VAL A 113 36.68 32.34 -79.88
C VAL A 113 36.12 31.94 -78.52
N LEU A 114 36.78 32.34 -77.42
CA LEU A 114 36.28 32.07 -76.08
C LEU A 114 34.90 32.70 -75.84
N LEU A 115 34.68 33.92 -76.34
CA LEU A 115 33.37 34.58 -76.28
C LEU A 115 32.29 33.88 -77.09
N ASP A 116 32.60 33.43 -78.31
CA ASP A 116 31.66 32.68 -79.16
C ASP A 116 31.25 31.36 -78.48
N THR A 117 32.21 30.64 -77.90
CA THR A 117 31.98 29.32 -77.27
C THR A 117 31.22 29.43 -75.95
N TYR A 118 31.65 30.30 -75.04
CA TYR A 118 31.07 30.39 -73.70
C TYR A 118 30.02 31.49 -73.56
N GLY A 119 29.77 32.31 -74.59
CA GLY A 119 28.79 33.39 -74.56
C GLY A 119 27.35 32.91 -74.38
N SER A 120 27.07 31.65 -74.75
CA SER A 120 25.77 30.99 -74.55
C SER A 120 25.59 30.38 -73.15
N LEU A 121 26.66 30.32 -72.36
CA LEU A 121 26.66 29.80 -70.99
C LEU A 121 26.66 31.00 -70.02
N PRO A 122 25.47 31.48 -69.57
CA PRO A 122 25.38 32.71 -68.78
C PRO A 122 26.19 32.60 -67.48
N ASP A 123 26.36 31.40 -66.96
CA ASP A 123 27.03 31.12 -65.69
C ASP A 123 28.57 31.20 -65.75
N VAL A 124 29.15 31.16 -66.94
CA VAL A 124 30.59 31.34 -67.16
C VAL A 124 30.89 32.84 -67.25
N ASN A 125 31.46 33.39 -66.18
CA ASN A 125 31.78 34.82 -66.08
C ASN A 125 33.22 35.15 -66.46
N GLN A 126 34.14 34.19 -66.42
CA GLN A 126 35.54 34.40 -66.76
C GLN A 126 36.03 33.29 -67.68
N LYS A 127 36.81 33.65 -68.70
CA LYS A 127 37.28 32.73 -69.73
C LYS A 127 38.57 33.25 -70.31
N TYR A 128 39.66 32.53 -70.08
CA TYR A 128 40.99 32.98 -70.47
C TYR A 128 41.80 31.80 -70.97
N LEU A 129 42.72 32.07 -71.88
CA LEU A 129 43.69 31.10 -72.33
C LEU A 129 45.07 31.51 -71.85
N LEU A 130 45.75 30.59 -71.19
CA LEU A 130 47.12 30.77 -70.73
C LEU A 130 48.07 30.09 -71.71
N ASP A 131 49.21 30.72 -71.94
CA ASP A 131 50.26 30.15 -72.75
C ASP A 131 51.09 29.09 -71.98
N ARG A 132 52.10 28.51 -72.65
CA ARG A 132 53.04 27.55 -72.04
C ARG A 132 53.81 28.09 -70.82
N LYS A 133 53.89 29.42 -70.65
CA LYS A 133 54.51 30.06 -69.50
C LYS A 133 53.47 30.38 -68.41
N ARG A 134 52.24 29.88 -68.54
CA ARG A 134 51.11 30.14 -67.64
C ARG A 134 50.72 31.62 -67.57
N GLN A 135 50.99 32.38 -68.64
CA GLN A 135 50.59 33.78 -68.76
C GLN A 135 49.33 33.90 -69.61
N VAL A 136 48.38 34.72 -69.17
CA VAL A 136 47.14 34.96 -69.91
C VAL A 136 47.45 35.64 -71.25
N ILE A 137 46.95 35.04 -72.34
CA ILE A 137 47.18 35.48 -73.72
C ILE A 137 46.39 36.75 -74.06
N ASP A 138 45.25 36.96 -73.39
CA ASP A 138 44.39 38.12 -73.58
C ASP A 138 45.11 39.42 -73.15
N PRO A 139 45.38 40.37 -74.08
CA PRO A 139 46.08 41.60 -73.76
C PRO A 139 45.23 42.62 -72.99
N GLN A 140 43.90 42.43 -72.90
CA GLN A 140 42.98 43.36 -72.25
C GLN A 140 42.63 42.97 -70.81
N ILE A 141 43.18 41.87 -70.30
CA ILE A 141 42.92 41.41 -68.93
C ILE A 141 43.47 42.40 -67.89
N PHE A 142 42.71 42.61 -66.81
CA PHE A 142 43.16 43.35 -65.64
C PHE A 142 44.33 42.63 -64.95
N ALA A 143 45.48 43.30 -64.78
CA ALA A 143 46.72 42.67 -64.33
C ALA A 143 46.61 41.87 -63.00
N PRO A 144 45.94 42.36 -61.93
CA PRO A 144 45.72 41.57 -60.72
C PRO A 144 44.94 40.27 -60.95
N LEU A 145 43.97 40.27 -61.86
CA LEU A 145 43.21 39.07 -62.21
C LEU A 145 44.08 38.08 -62.99
N ALA A 146 44.89 38.58 -63.94
CA ALA A 146 45.85 37.76 -64.68
C ALA A 146 46.85 37.06 -63.76
N SER A 147 47.37 37.77 -62.76
CA SER A 147 48.26 37.19 -61.74
C SER A 147 47.56 36.14 -60.87
N SER A 148 46.29 36.36 -60.50
CA SER A 148 45.52 35.38 -59.70
C SER A 148 45.28 34.10 -60.49
N ILE A 149 44.88 34.22 -61.76
CA ILE A 149 44.65 33.07 -62.66
C ILE A 149 45.96 32.32 -62.91
N GLY A 150 47.07 33.03 -63.14
CA GLY A 150 48.40 32.44 -63.29
C GLY A 150 48.80 31.60 -62.07
N ARG A 151 48.57 32.11 -60.85
CA ARG A 151 48.85 31.37 -59.61
C ARG A 151 48.02 30.10 -59.47
N VAL A 152 46.74 30.15 -59.80
CA VAL A 152 45.87 28.97 -59.78
C VAL A 152 46.34 27.92 -60.80
N ALA A 153 46.75 28.37 -61.98
CA ALA A 153 47.35 27.47 -62.97
C ALA A 153 48.72 26.94 -62.54
N GLU A 154 49.43 27.63 -61.64
CA GLU A 154 50.66 27.13 -61.05
C GLU A 154 50.43 25.95 -60.09
N GLU A 155 49.35 26.05 -59.31
CA GLU A 155 48.89 25.04 -58.34
C GLU A 155 48.23 23.82 -59.00
N ALA A 156 47.88 23.90 -60.29
CA ALA A 156 47.24 22.81 -61.01
C ALA A 156 48.14 21.56 -61.07
N PRO A 157 47.59 20.35 -60.81
CA PRO A 157 48.31 19.10 -60.99
C PRO A 157 48.62 18.86 -62.48
N ASP A 158 49.35 17.79 -62.80
CA ASP A 158 49.50 17.37 -64.20
C ASP A 158 48.12 17.01 -64.77
N LEU A 159 47.60 17.91 -65.61
CA LEU A 159 46.27 17.80 -66.18
C LEU A 159 46.22 16.72 -67.27
N SER A 160 47.31 16.53 -68.03
CA SER A 160 47.38 15.57 -69.14
C SER A 160 46.14 15.58 -70.05
N GLY A 161 45.62 16.79 -70.35
CA GLY A 161 44.40 17.01 -71.15
C GLY A 161 43.06 16.93 -70.41
N ARG A 162 43.03 16.56 -69.13
CA ARG A 162 41.81 16.48 -68.30
C ARG A 162 41.45 17.84 -67.71
N ALA A 163 40.16 17.99 -67.38
CA ALA A 163 39.67 19.12 -66.60
C ALA A 163 40.04 18.95 -65.12
N TRP A 164 40.38 20.05 -64.47
CA TRP A 164 40.60 20.13 -63.03
C TRP A 164 39.80 21.30 -62.46
N TRP A 165 39.02 21.00 -61.43
CA TRP A 165 38.18 21.97 -60.75
C TRP A 165 38.82 22.43 -59.46
N THR A 166 38.77 23.73 -59.23
CA THR A 166 39.35 24.36 -58.04
C THR A 166 38.60 25.63 -57.66
N LEU A 167 38.90 26.15 -56.48
CA LEU A 167 38.46 27.46 -56.04
C LEU A 167 39.54 28.49 -56.33
N TYR A 168 39.13 29.69 -56.74
CA TYR A 168 40.04 30.82 -56.86
C TYR A 168 39.41 32.12 -56.39
N ASN A 169 40.26 33.07 -56.05
CA ASN A 169 39.84 34.43 -55.73
C ASN A 169 39.83 35.25 -57.03
N GLY A 170 38.62 35.57 -57.51
CA GLY A 170 38.42 36.35 -58.74
C GLY A 170 38.57 37.87 -58.56
N GLY A 171 38.95 38.34 -57.36
CA GLY A 171 38.91 39.74 -56.95
C GLY A 171 37.58 40.11 -56.26
N HIS A 172 37.59 41.17 -55.45
CA HIS A 172 36.45 41.62 -54.62
C HIS A 172 36.01 40.69 -53.47
N GLY A 173 36.84 39.72 -53.07
CA GLY A 173 36.59 38.90 -51.88
C GLY A 173 35.58 37.76 -52.07
N GLN A 174 35.05 37.56 -53.28
CA GLN A 174 34.21 36.41 -53.61
C GLN A 174 35.07 35.25 -54.15
N LYS A 175 35.02 34.10 -53.46
CA LYS A 175 35.57 32.85 -54.00
C LYS A 175 34.68 32.39 -55.16
N SER A 176 35.30 32.15 -56.31
CA SER A 176 34.63 31.61 -57.49
C SER A 176 35.16 30.22 -57.79
N VAL A 177 34.37 29.44 -58.52
CA VAL A 177 34.77 28.11 -58.99
C VAL A 177 35.44 28.27 -60.34
N ALA A 178 36.57 27.60 -60.55
CA ALA A 178 37.24 27.55 -61.84
C ALA A 178 37.47 26.10 -62.29
N MET A 179 37.44 25.93 -63.62
CA MET A 179 37.89 24.73 -64.30
C MET A 179 39.11 25.09 -65.16
N LEU A 180 40.17 24.31 -65.04
CA LEU A 180 41.36 24.40 -65.87
C LEU A 180 41.47 23.14 -66.74
N ARG A 181 41.76 23.31 -68.02
CA ARG A 181 42.04 22.19 -68.94
C ARG A 181 43.33 22.47 -69.72
N GLU A 182 44.23 21.51 -69.74
CA GLU A 182 45.40 21.57 -70.63
C GLU A 182 44.96 21.36 -72.08
N ILE A 183 45.25 22.34 -72.94
CA ILE A 183 45.08 22.20 -74.38
C ILE A 183 46.38 21.64 -74.95
N ARG A 184 46.25 20.60 -75.77
CA ARG A 184 47.37 19.98 -76.49
C ARG A 184 47.14 20.11 -77.98
N PHE A 185 48.21 20.23 -78.75
CA PHE A 185 48.12 20.25 -80.19
C PHE A 185 47.71 18.87 -80.72
N THR A 186 46.65 18.80 -81.51
CA THR A 186 46.11 17.51 -82.02
C THR A 186 47.12 16.74 -82.87
N GLY A 187 47.97 17.43 -83.62
CA GLY A 187 48.93 16.80 -84.54
C GLY A 187 50.21 16.25 -83.88
N ASN A 188 50.60 16.70 -82.68
CA ASN A 188 51.87 16.29 -82.05
C ASN A 188 51.78 16.03 -80.53
N ASN A 189 50.59 16.16 -79.95
CA ASN A 189 50.29 15.98 -78.54
C ASN A 189 51.17 16.81 -77.58
N ARG A 190 51.77 17.92 -78.05
CA ARG A 190 52.53 18.86 -77.21
C ARG A 190 51.59 19.85 -76.52
N PRO A 191 51.92 20.32 -75.31
CA PRO A 191 51.13 21.33 -74.64
C PRO A 191 51.08 22.62 -75.48
N ALA A 192 49.88 23.12 -75.68
CA ALA A 192 49.58 24.34 -76.42
C ALA A 192 49.20 25.49 -75.48
N GLY A 193 48.62 25.19 -74.32
CA GLY A 193 48.23 26.19 -73.32
C GLY A 193 47.30 25.59 -72.29
N ILE A 194 46.78 26.44 -71.39
CA ILE A 194 45.78 26.04 -70.40
C ILE A 194 44.55 26.91 -70.58
N LEU A 195 43.40 26.28 -70.79
CA LEU A 195 42.11 26.96 -70.77
C LEU A 195 41.67 27.14 -69.32
N PHE A 196 41.33 28.36 -68.95
CA PHE A 196 40.74 28.72 -67.67
C PHE A 196 39.30 29.16 -67.88
N VAL A 197 38.37 28.54 -67.17
CA VAL A 197 36.94 28.85 -67.19
C VAL A 197 36.49 29.12 -65.75
N GLY A 198 36.22 30.38 -65.43
CA GLY A 198 35.60 30.78 -64.17
C GLY A 198 34.08 30.73 -64.28
N VAL A 199 33.47 30.11 -63.28
CA VAL A 199 32.03 29.87 -63.17
C VAL A 199 31.52 30.58 -61.92
N ARG A 200 30.38 31.26 -62.05
CA ARG A 200 29.73 31.93 -60.93
C ARG A 200 29.24 30.90 -59.90
N PRO A 201 29.46 31.13 -58.59
CA PRO A 201 28.91 30.25 -57.55
C PRO A 201 27.39 30.04 -57.63
N SER A 202 26.65 31.04 -58.14
CA SER A 202 25.19 30.97 -58.38
C SER A 202 24.78 29.81 -59.30
N TYR A 203 25.64 29.40 -60.23
CA TYR A 203 25.41 28.25 -61.10
C TYR A 203 25.23 26.96 -60.32
N PHE A 204 25.96 26.82 -59.22
CA PHE A 204 25.90 25.65 -58.36
C PHE A 204 24.84 25.82 -57.26
N PHE A 205 24.56 27.06 -56.85
CA PHE A 205 23.53 27.37 -55.85
C PHE A 205 22.13 26.88 -56.26
N SER A 206 21.76 27.03 -57.54
CA SER A 206 20.45 26.58 -58.03
C SER A 206 20.26 25.06 -58.02
N ILE A 207 21.29 24.26 -57.73
CA ILE A 207 21.14 22.82 -57.47
C ILE A 207 20.41 22.58 -56.13
N PHE A 208 20.53 23.52 -55.19
CA PHE A 208 19.88 23.43 -53.89
C PHE A 208 18.44 23.96 -53.92
N GLU A 209 18.06 24.71 -54.94
CA GLU A 209 16.70 25.22 -55.10
C GLU A 209 15.72 24.08 -55.38
N GLY A 210 14.66 23.98 -54.56
CA GLY A 210 13.63 22.95 -54.70
C GLY A 210 13.92 21.62 -53.97
N VAL A 211 15.05 21.48 -53.28
CA VAL A 211 15.32 20.33 -52.41
C VAL A 211 14.72 20.58 -51.03
N ASP A 212 13.59 19.93 -50.72
CA ASP A 212 13.09 19.90 -49.34
C ASP A 212 13.94 18.94 -48.50
N LEU A 213 14.79 19.54 -47.68
CA LEU A 213 15.71 18.81 -46.82
C LEU A 213 15.04 18.26 -45.56
N GLY A 214 13.90 18.82 -45.16
CA GLY A 214 13.34 18.60 -43.84
C GLY A 214 14.31 18.98 -42.69
N TYR A 215 13.77 19.04 -41.47
CA TYR A 215 14.57 19.10 -40.23
C TYR A 215 15.56 20.28 -40.10
N ASP A 216 15.36 21.37 -40.84
CA ASP A 216 16.24 22.55 -40.90
C ASP A 216 17.69 22.20 -41.26
N SER A 217 17.85 21.20 -42.14
CA SER A 217 19.18 20.78 -42.58
C SER A 217 19.82 21.83 -43.48
N SER A 218 21.14 21.97 -43.39
CA SER A 218 21.92 22.83 -44.27
C SER A 218 22.73 21.98 -45.24
N ILE A 219 22.69 22.32 -46.53
CA ILE A 219 23.58 21.72 -47.54
C ILE A 219 24.72 22.67 -47.88
N PHE A 220 25.91 22.11 -47.98
CA PHE A 220 27.08 22.77 -48.51
C PHE A 220 28.01 21.76 -49.17
N ILE A 221 28.90 22.28 -50.01
CA ILE A 221 29.99 21.55 -50.65
C ILE A 221 31.27 22.00 -49.98
N VAL A 222 32.11 21.04 -49.58
CA VAL A 222 33.39 21.29 -48.93
C VAL A 222 34.51 20.64 -49.73
N ASP A 223 35.64 21.32 -49.82
CA ASP A 223 36.88 20.74 -50.29
C ASP A 223 37.57 20.00 -49.14
N ALA A 224 37.75 18.68 -49.28
CA ALA A 224 38.34 17.86 -48.22
C ALA A 224 39.84 18.08 -48.02
N SER A 225 40.55 18.75 -48.94
CA SER A 225 41.98 19.01 -48.76
C SER A 225 42.28 20.08 -47.72
N ASP A 226 41.42 21.09 -47.59
CA ASP A 226 41.64 22.26 -46.74
C ASP A 226 40.43 22.63 -45.87
N GLY A 227 39.28 21.97 -46.05
CA GLY A 227 38.04 22.26 -45.34
C GLY A 227 37.34 23.53 -45.80
N THR A 228 37.71 24.10 -46.94
CA THR A 228 37.06 25.29 -47.51
C THR A 228 35.66 24.95 -48.00
N VAL A 229 34.69 25.81 -47.68
CA VAL A 229 33.34 25.72 -48.24
C VAL A 229 33.36 26.25 -49.68
N VAL A 230 32.99 25.39 -50.64
CA VAL A 230 32.93 25.67 -52.08
C VAL A 230 31.62 26.37 -52.43
N VAL A 231 30.49 25.82 -51.97
CA VAL A 231 29.14 26.37 -52.20
C VAL A 231 28.26 26.05 -50.99
N GLN A 232 27.36 26.94 -50.61
CA GLN A 232 26.43 26.71 -49.50
C GLN A 232 25.01 27.17 -49.84
N SER A 233 24.01 26.44 -49.36
CA SER A 233 22.58 26.71 -49.60
C SER A 233 22.04 27.94 -48.83
N ARG A 234 22.71 28.39 -47.76
CA ARG A 234 22.39 29.63 -47.01
C ARG A 234 23.65 30.49 -46.92
N GLU A 235 23.53 31.79 -47.18
CA GLU A 235 24.66 32.73 -46.99
C GLU A 235 25.14 32.67 -45.53
N SER A 236 26.41 32.33 -45.34
CA SER A 236 27.07 32.22 -44.04
C SER A 236 28.46 32.85 -44.15
N ASN A 237 28.85 33.60 -43.11
CA ASN A 237 30.14 34.30 -43.06
C ASN A 237 31.34 33.35 -42.83
N ALA A 238 31.09 32.07 -42.54
CA ALA A 238 32.13 31.08 -42.29
C ALA A 238 32.59 30.42 -43.60
N ASN A 239 33.85 30.68 -44.00
CA ASN A 239 34.46 30.13 -45.21
C ASN A 239 35.06 28.73 -45.03
N THR A 240 35.10 28.20 -43.81
CA THR A 240 35.65 26.88 -43.46
C THR A 240 34.65 26.08 -42.65
N VAL A 241 34.62 24.77 -42.86
CA VAL A 241 33.78 23.86 -42.09
C VAL A 241 34.31 23.64 -40.67
N ASP A 242 33.47 23.07 -39.82
CA ASP A 242 33.88 22.70 -38.46
C ASP A 242 34.98 21.62 -38.50
N PRO A 243 36.07 21.74 -37.73
CA PRO A 243 37.15 20.75 -37.70
C PRO A 243 36.68 19.32 -37.42
N ALA A 244 35.65 19.13 -36.56
CA ALA A 244 35.13 17.81 -36.23
C ALA A 244 34.42 17.14 -37.42
N LEU A 245 33.80 17.95 -38.30
CA LEU A 245 33.21 17.45 -39.54
C LEU A 245 34.30 17.07 -40.56
N LEU A 246 35.34 17.90 -40.68
CA LEU A 246 36.46 17.63 -41.59
C LEU A 246 37.20 16.34 -41.21
N GLU A 247 37.42 16.09 -39.92
CA GLU A 247 37.99 14.84 -39.41
C GLU A 247 37.13 13.64 -39.82
N GLY A 248 35.80 13.75 -39.69
CA GLY A 248 34.88 12.72 -40.12
C GLY A 248 34.94 12.43 -41.62
N ILE A 249 34.99 13.47 -42.47
CA ILE A 249 35.14 13.31 -43.93
C ILE A 249 36.47 12.64 -44.27
N THR A 250 37.55 13.06 -43.62
CA THR A 250 38.89 12.48 -43.79
C THR A 250 38.90 11.00 -43.40
N ALA A 251 38.23 10.64 -42.30
CA ALA A 251 38.07 9.24 -41.90
C ALA A 251 37.32 8.43 -42.97
N SER A 252 36.23 8.96 -43.54
CA SER A 252 35.49 8.28 -44.62
C SER A 252 36.34 8.13 -45.90
N LEU A 253 37.18 9.12 -46.22
CA LEU A 253 38.16 9.05 -47.31
C LEU A 253 39.17 7.91 -47.10
N THR A 254 39.77 7.80 -45.91
CA THR A 254 40.72 6.70 -45.62
C THR A 254 40.07 5.32 -45.70
N GLN A 255 38.77 5.24 -45.41
CA GLN A 255 37.98 3.99 -45.50
C GLN A 255 37.43 3.72 -46.90
N HIS A 256 37.80 4.52 -47.92
CA HIS A 256 37.36 4.36 -49.31
C HIS A 256 35.83 4.35 -49.48
N ARG A 257 35.10 5.08 -48.62
CA ARG A 257 33.64 5.21 -48.72
C ARG A 257 33.30 6.40 -49.60
N SER A 258 32.49 6.21 -50.65
CA SER A 258 32.01 7.31 -51.50
C SER A 258 30.83 8.09 -50.88
N SER A 259 30.25 7.58 -49.79
CA SER A 259 29.23 8.26 -49.01
C SER A 259 29.20 7.72 -47.59
N ASP A 260 28.88 8.56 -46.61
CA ASP A 260 28.80 8.16 -45.20
C ASP A 260 27.81 9.02 -44.40
N PHE A 261 27.56 8.63 -43.16
CA PHE A 261 26.74 9.38 -42.20
C PHE A 261 27.48 9.56 -40.89
N ILE A 262 27.92 10.79 -40.64
CA ILE A 262 28.81 11.18 -39.55
C ILE A 262 28.01 11.90 -38.48
N ALA A 263 28.30 11.62 -37.22
CA ALA A 263 27.85 12.43 -36.10
C ALA A 263 29.03 13.27 -35.60
N TYR A 264 28.85 14.59 -35.51
CA TYR A 264 29.88 15.49 -35.01
C TYR A 264 29.25 16.53 -34.08
N THR A 265 30.06 17.16 -33.25
CA THR A 265 29.62 18.23 -32.35
C THR A 265 30.36 19.49 -32.74
N ARG A 266 29.61 20.54 -33.06
CA ARG A 266 30.19 21.84 -33.41
C ARG A 266 30.77 22.52 -32.18
N ALA A 267 31.65 23.50 -32.37
CA ALA A 267 32.21 24.33 -31.28
C ALA A 267 31.17 24.94 -30.32
N ASP A 268 29.93 25.14 -30.78
CA ASP A 268 28.77 25.61 -29.99
C ASP A 268 28.15 24.53 -29.09
N LYS A 269 28.76 23.33 -29.00
CA LYS A 269 28.27 22.13 -28.29
C LYS A 269 26.98 21.53 -28.85
N THR A 270 26.49 22.01 -29.98
CA THR A 270 25.34 21.42 -30.66
C THR A 270 25.79 20.20 -31.46
N ARG A 271 25.10 19.08 -31.27
CA ARG A 271 25.39 17.85 -32.01
C ARG A 271 24.64 17.85 -33.33
N TYR A 272 25.35 17.55 -34.41
CA TYR A 272 24.86 17.47 -35.78
C TYR A 272 25.07 16.05 -36.34
N TYR A 273 24.20 15.70 -37.28
CA TYR A 273 24.36 14.55 -38.14
C TYR A 273 24.57 15.01 -39.57
N ALA A 274 25.69 14.64 -40.17
CA ALA A 274 26.04 14.98 -41.54
C ALA A 274 25.99 13.74 -42.43
N ALA A 275 25.15 13.76 -43.45
CA ALA A 275 25.29 12.86 -44.59
C ALA A 275 26.28 13.45 -45.58
N ILE A 276 27.25 12.66 -46.01
CA ILE A 276 28.28 13.08 -46.93
C ILE A 276 28.29 12.21 -48.18
N ALA A 277 28.55 12.82 -49.34
CA ALA A 277 28.75 12.12 -50.60
C ALA A 277 29.90 12.75 -51.38
N GLN A 278 30.84 11.93 -51.84
CA GLN A 278 31.98 12.38 -52.61
C GLN A 278 31.55 12.71 -54.03
N LEU A 279 32.05 13.83 -54.55
CA LEU A 279 31.95 14.15 -55.96
C LEU A 279 33.10 13.44 -56.71
N PRO A 280 32.80 12.53 -57.66
CA PRO A 280 33.83 11.78 -58.38
C PRO A 280 34.88 12.67 -59.02
N HIS A 281 36.13 12.21 -59.07
CA HIS A 281 37.26 12.91 -59.71
C HIS A 281 37.62 14.29 -59.11
N THR A 282 37.08 14.63 -57.94
CA THR A 282 37.42 15.85 -57.20
C THR A 282 37.74 15.54 -55.73
N SER A 283 38.29 16.53 -55.02
CA SER A 283 38.41 16.52 -53.56
C SER A 283 37.13 16.97 -52.86
N TRP A 284 36.06 17.25 -53.61
CA TRP A 284 34.85 17.88 -53.07
C TRP A 284 33.84 16.87 -52.54
N TRP A 285 33.17 17.28 -51.46
CA TRP A 285 32.16 16.50 -50.77
C TRP A 285 30.90 17.32 -50.60
N VAL A 286 29.77 16.75 -50.98
CA VAL A 286 28.45 17.28 -50.65
C VAL A 286 28.12 16.86 -49.22
N VAL A 287 27.80 17.83 -48.38
CA VAL A 287 27.43 17.62 -46.97
C VAL A 287 26.02 18.13 -46.75
N SER A 288 25.15 17.28 -46.23
CA SER A 288 23.84 17.64 -45.68
C SER A 288 23.89 17.47 -44.17
N ALA A 289 23.90 18.59 -43.43
CA ALA A 289 24.02 18.61 -41.97
C ALA A 289 22.68 18.96 -41.30
N THR A 290 22.23 18.08 -40.40
CA THR A 290 20.97 18.21 -39.67
C THR A 290 21.23 18.32 -38.16
N PRO A 291 20.67 19.30 -37.43
CA PRO A 291 20.79 19.39 -35.98
C PRO A 291 20.10 18.20 -35.27
N SER A 292 20.77 17.61 -34.28
CA SER A 292 20.23 16.47 -33.52
C SER A 292 18.97 16.80 -32.71
N ASP A 293 18.83 18.03 -32.22
CA ASP A 293 17.68 18.46 -31.43
C ASP A 293 16.36 18.44 -32.23
N LYS A 294 16.45 18.74 -33.52
CA LYS A 294 15.32 18.71 -34.46
C LYS A 294 14.95 17.29 -34.82
N LEU A 295 15.93 16.39 -34.96
CA LEU A 295 15.65 14.95 -35.12
C LEU A 295 14.89 14.36 -33.94
N ASN A 296 15.20 14.82 -32.73
CA ASN A 296 14.58 14.35 -31.50
C ASN A 296 13.24 15.04 -31.22
N ALA A 297 12.87 16.10 -31.93
CA ALA A 297 11.62 16.83 -31.67
C ALA A 297 10.39 15.94 -31.90
N ASP A 298 10.40 15.13 -32.98
CA ASP A 298 9.33 14.17 -33.27
C ASP A 298 9.24 13.08 -32.18
N THR A 299 10.40 12.65 -31.68
CA THR A 299 10.48 11.64 -30.61
C THR A 299 10.04 12.18 -29.24
N ARG A 300 10.21 13.49 -28.97
CA ARG A 300 9.74 14.12 -27.72
C ARG A 300 8.22 14.00 -27.58
N SER A 301 7.46 14.20 -28.66
CA SER A 301 6.00 14.03 -28.64
C SER A 301 5.60 12.60 -28.23
N VAL A 302 6.31 11.58 -28.75
CA VAL A 302 6.07 10.18 -28.39
C VAL A 302 6.37 9.93 -26.91
N ARG A 303 7.51 10.43 -26.41
CA ARG A 303 7.86 10.35 -24.99
C ARG A 303 6.80 11.00 -24.10
N ASP A 304 6.35 12.20 -24.44
CA ASP A 304 5.41 12.96 -23.63
C ASP A 304 4.03 12.26 -23.61
N LYS A 305 3.59 11.66 -24.73
CA LYS A 305 2.41 10.79 -24.78
C LYS A 305 2.55 9.56 -23.89
N ILE A 306 3.70 8.89 -23.91
CA ILE A 306 3.97 7.72 -23.03
C ILE A 306 3.89 8.13 -21.55
N ILE A 307 4.49 9.26 -21.18
CA ILE A 307 4.44 9.78 -19.80
C ILE A 307 3.00 10.12 -19.40
N ALA A 308 2.23 10.77 -20.28
CA ALA A 308 0.84 11.13 -20.01
C ALA A 308 -0.05 9.89 -19.80
N ILE A 309 0.08 8.87 -20.65
CA ILE A 309 -0.63 7.59 -20.49
C ILE A 309 -0.17 6.90 -19.20
N GLY A 310 1.13 6.95 -18.90
CA GLY A 310 1.73 6.51 -17.64
C GLY A 310 1.04 7.08 -16.40
N LEU A 311 0.95 8.41 -16.34
CA LEU A 311 0.30 9.13 -15.24
C LEU A 311 -1.19 8.81 -15.15
N LEU A 312 -1.88 8.69 -16.27
CA LEU A 312 -3.31 8.37 -16.31
C LEU A 312 -3.58 6.95 -15.81
N CYS A 313 -2.79 5.96 -16.24
CA CYS A 313 -2.87 4.59 -15.73
C CYS A 313 -2.52 4.52 -14.24
N PHE A 314 -1.53 5.28 -13.77
CA PHE A 314 -1.18 5.34 -12.36
C PHE A 314 -2.32 5.94 -11.52
N ALA A 315 -2.92 7.05 -11.96
CA ALA A 315 -4.06 7.67 -11.30
C ALA A 315 -5.28 6.74 -11.28
N ALA A 316 -5.56 6.05 -12.40
CA ALA A 316 -6.63 5.06 -12.49
C ALA A 316 -6.39 3.87 -11.55
N SER A 317 -5.14 3.38 -11.45
CA SER A 317 -4.77 2.32 -10.50
C SER A 317 -4.94 2.76 -9.04
N LEU A 318 -4.59 4.01 -8.71
CA LEU A 318 -4.76 4.55 -7.37
C LEU A 318 -6.26 4.69 -7.03
N LEU A 319 -7.06 5.18 -7.97
CA LEU A 319 -8.51 5.32 -7.81
C LEU A 319 -9.18 3.96 -7.65
N LEU A 320 -8.88 3.00 -8.54
CA LEU A 320 -9.39 1.63 -8.44
C LEU A 320 -9.00 0.98 -7.12
N SER A 321 -7.76 1.17 -6.69
CA SER A 321 -7.29 0.67 -5.40
C SER A 321 -8.02 1.30 -4.22
N ALA A 322 -8.34 2.60 -4.27
CA ALA A 322 -9.12 3.28 -3.25
C ALA A 322 -10.58 2.79 -3.23
N LEU A 323 -11.17 2.54 -4.41
CA LEU A 323 -12.50 1.94 -4.54
C LEU A 323 -12.54 0.55 -3.90
N ILE A 324 -11.61 -0.34 -4.24
CA ILE A 324 -11.55 -1.69 -3.68
C ILE A 324 -11.29 -1.65 -2.17
N ALA A 325 -10.42 -0.76 -1.69
CA ALA A 325 -10.17 -0.59 -0.26
C ALA A 325 -11.46 -0.17 0.49
N ARG A 326 -12.27 0.71 -0.12
CA ARG A 326 -13.56 1.15 0.46
C ARG A 326 -14.65 0.09 0.32
N SER A 327 -14.73 -0.64 -0.80
CA SER A 327 -15.80 -1.60 -1.06
C SER A 327 -15.58 -2.95 -0.37
N ILE A 328 -14.33 -3.38 -0.17
CA ILE A 328 -14.03 -4.70 0.41
C ILE A 328 -13.37 -4.56 1.79
N SER A 329 -12.28 -3.79 1.89
CA SER A 329 -11.45 -3.82 3.11
C SER A 329 -12.15 -3.20 4.31
N LEU A 330 -12.90 -2.11 4.12
CA LEU A 330 -13.58 -1.41 5.22
C LEU A 330 -14.76 -2.22 5.79
N PRO A 331 -15.69 -2.78 4.99
CA PRO A 331 -16.74 -3.66 5.50
C PRO A 331 -16.18 -4.90 6.20
N LEU A 332 -15.12 -5.51 5.67
CA LEU A 332 -14.49 -6.69 6.28
C LEU A 332 -13.87 -6.35 7.65
N GLN A 333 -13.23 -5.19 7.78
CA GLN A 333 -12.69 -4.72 9.06
C GLN A 333 -13.79 -4.50 10.10
N ARG A 334 -14.91 -3.88 9.70
CA ARG A 334 -16.09 -3.69 10.58
C ARG A 334 -16.70 -5.02 11.03
N LEU A 335 -16.79 -5.99 10.12
CA LEU A 335 -17.28 -7.32 10.45
C LEU A 335 -16.33 -8.04 11.42
N VAL A 336 -15.02 -7.94 11.21
CA VAL A 336 -14.01 -8.53 12.12
C VAL A 336 -14.04 -7.88 13.50
N SER A 337 -14.21 -6.55 13.60
CA SER A 337 -14.34 -5.88 14.89
C SER A 337 -15.62 -6.31 15.62
N ALA A 338 -16.76 -6.35 14.92
CA ALA A 338 -18.02 -6.81 15.50
C ALA A 338 -17.95 -8.27 15.97
N MET A 339 -17.27 -9.15 15.23
CA MET A 339 -17.04 -10.54 15.66
C MET A 339 -16.18 -10.63 16.91
N ARG A 340 -15.17 -9.75 17.08
CA ARG A 340 -14.34 -9.71 18.30
C ARG A 340 -15.13 -9.20 19.50
N GLU A 341 -15.94 -8.16 19.33
CA GLU A 341 -16.81 -7.64 20.38
C GLU A 341 -17.85 -8.67 20.82
N ALA A 342 -18.52 -9.33 19.87
CA ALA A 342 -19.43 -10.43 20.17
C ALA A 342 -18.74 -11.60 20.90
N GLY A 343 -17.51 -11.94 20.50
CA GLY A 343 -16.70 -12.95 21.17
C GLY A 343 -16.28 -12.57 22.60
N SER A 344 -16.25 -11.27 22.93
CA SER A 344 -15.95 -10.77 24.28
C SER A 344 -17.15 -10.77 25.23
N GLY A 345 -18.34 -11.12 24.74
CA GLY A 345 -19.56 -11.29 25.54
C GLY A 345 -20.69 -10.29 25.24
N ASP A 346 -20.45 -9.30 24.37
CA ASP A 346 -21.49 -8.37 23.90
C ASP A 346 -22.17 -8.88 22.63
N THR A 347 -23.23 -9.67 22.80
CA THR A 347 -24.02 -10.25 21.70
C THR A 347 -25.01 -9.27 21.08
N THR A 348 -25.05 -8.01 21.53
CA THR A 348 -25.97 -6.98 20.99
C THR A 348 -25.43 -6.31 19.74
N VAL A 349 -24.13 -6.43 19.47
CA VAL A 349 -23.45 -5.81 18.32
C VAL A 349 -24.06 -6.30 17.01
N ARG A 350 -24.44 -5.36 16.15
CA ARG A 350 -24.96 -5.64 14.81
C ARG A 350 -24.09 -4.96 13.77
N VAL A 351 -23.84 -5.68 12.68
CA VAL A 351 -23.17 -5.12 11.51
C VAL A 351 -24.22 -4.59 10.55
N GLU A 352 -24.06 -3.34 10.14
CA GLU A 352 -24.92 -2.68 9.18
C GLU A 352 -24.88 -3.41 7.82
N GLN A 353 -26.05 -3.65 7.23
CA GLN A 353 -26.18 -4.35 5.97
C GLN A 353 -26.28 -3.33 4.83
N ALA A 354 -25.15 -3.05 4.18
CA ALA A 354 -25.11 -2.18 3.02
C ALA A 354 -24.58 -2.96 1.81
N GLY A 355 -25.42 -3.16 0.80
CA GLY A 355 -25.06 -3.85 -0.45
C GLY A 355 -25.88 -5.12 -0.71
N GLY A 356 -25.43 -5.90 -1.70
CA GLY A 356 -26.05 -7.18 -2.11
C GLY A 356 -25.01 -8.23 -2.49
N ASP A 357 -23.78 -8.07 -2.02
CA ASP A 357 -22.62 -8.92 -2.29
C ASP A 357 -22.45 -10.02 -1.22
N GLU A 358 -21.40 -10.83 -1.36
CA GLU A 358 -21.06 -11.91 -0.43
C GLU A 358 -20.76 -11.39 0.98
N ILE A 359 -20.22 -10.17 1.12
CA ILE A 359 -19.99 -9.54 2.42
C ILE A 359 -21.32 -9.27 3.12
N THR A 360 -22.33 -8.79 2.37
CA THR A 360 -23.67 -8.58 2.90
C THR A 360 -24.30 -9.89 3.39
N VAL A 361 -24.12 -10.99 2.65
CA VAL A 361 -24.58 -12.32 3.08
C VAL A 361 -23.90 -12.73 4.39
N LEU A 362 -22.59 -12.50 4.51
CA LEU A 362 -21.84 -12.81 5.72
C LEU A 362 -22.27 -11.97 6.92
N SER A 363 -22.48 -10.66 6.74
CA SER A 363 -23.02 -9.75 7.76
C SER A 363 -24.41 -10.17 8.22
N ARG A 364 -25.28 -10.62 7.29
CA ARG A 364 -26.60 -11.16 7.63
C ARG A 364 -26.50 -12.42 8.49
N LYS A 365 -25.66 -13.38 8.08
CA LYS A 365 -25.44 -14.63 8.83
C LYS A 365 -24.84 -14.38 10.21
N PHE A 366 -23.93 -13.43 10.32
CA PHE A 366 -23.40 -12.98 11.62
C PHE A 366 -24.51 -12.39 12.50
N ASN A 367 -25.32 -11.47 11.98
CA ASN A 367 -26.43 -10.89 12.74
C ASN A 367 -27.47 -11.96 13.15
N GLU A 368 -27.77 -12.94 12.31
CA GLU A 368 -28.64 -14.09 12.65
C GLU A 368 -28.06 -14.88 13.84
N MET A 369 -26.75 -15.18 13.81
CA MET A 369 -26.06 -15.90 14.88
C MET A 369 -26.02 -15.11 16.19
N ALA A 370 -25.66 -13.82 16.12
CA ALA A 370 -25.64 -12.92 17.28
C ALA A 370 -27.02 -12.82 17.94
N GLY A 371 -28.09 -12.75 17.13
CA GLY A 371 -29.47 -12.77 17.62
C GLY A 371 -29.83 -14.07 18.35
N LYS A 372 -29.46 -15.23 17.78
CA LYS A 372 -29.68 -16.53 18.44
C LYS A 372 -28.93 -16.66 19.75
N LEU A 373 -27.68 -16.19 19.81
CA LEU A 373 -26.87 -16.20 21.02
C LEU A 373 -27.48 -15.31 22.12
N GLN A 374 -27.93 -14.11 21.75
CA GLN A 374 -28.63 -13.20 22.68
C GLN A 374 -29.89 -13.85 23.25
N GLN A 375 -30.72 -14.45 22.39
CA GLN A 375 -31.93 -15.13 22.81
C GLN A 375 -31.63 -16.32 23.74
N HIS A 376 -30.64 -17.15 23.41
CA HIS A 376 -30.24 -18.28 24.27
C HIS A 376 -29.74 -17.80 25.63
N LYS A 377 -29.01 -16.67 25.68
CA LYS A 377 -28.54 -16.08 26.94
C LYS A 377 -29.71 -15.65 27.81
N GLU A 378 -30.68 -14.93 27.25
CA GLU A 378 -31.88 -14.48 27.95
C GLU A 378 -32.73 -15.67 28.46
N GLU A 379 -32.90 -16.70 27.63
CA GLU A 379 -33.58 -17.95 28.01
C GLU A 379 -32.87 -18.65 29.19
N LEU A 380 -31.52 -18.72 29.16
CA LEU A 380 -30.73 -19.33 30.22
C LEU A 380 -30.82 -18.52 31.53
N GLU A 381 -30.75 -17.19 31.45
CA GLU A 381 -30.90 -16.31 32.62
C GLU A 381 -32.28 -16.47 33.27
N GLN A 382 -33.35 -16.57 32.47
CA GLN A 382 -34.69 -16.84 32.98
C GLN A 382 -34.79 -18.23 33.64
N GLN A 383 -34.20 -19.27 33.03
CA GLN A 383 -34.16 -20.60 33.62
C GLN A 383 -33.40 -20.62 34.95
N VAL A 384 -32.25 -19.94 35.02
CA VAL A 384 -31.46 -19.83 36.25
C VAL A 384 -32.26 -19.11 37.35
N ALA A 385 -32.95 -18.02 37.02
CA ALA A 385 -33.79 -17.29 37.96
C ALA A 385 -34.95 -18.15 38.51
N LEU A 386 -35.65 -18.86 37.62
CA LEU A 386 -36.73 -19.79 37.99
C LEU A 386 -36.22 -20.90 38.91
N ARG A 387 -35.11 -21.56 38.55
CA ARG A 387 -34.50 -22.63 39.35
C ARG A 387 -34.03 -22.15 40.71
N THR A 388 -33.46 -20.94 40.78
CA THR A 388 -33.04 -20.33 42.05
C THR A 388 -34.25 -20.13 42.97
N HIS A 389 -35.37 -19.63 42.43
CA HIS A 389 -36.59 -19.44 43.21
C HIS A 389 -37.22 -20.76 43.68
N GLU A 390 -37.24 -21.80 42.82
CA GLU A 390 -37.70 -23.14 43.20
C GLU A 390 -36.84 -23.72 44.35
N LEU A 391 -35.52 -23.58 44.25
CA LEU A 391 -34.57 -24.06 45.25
C LEU A 391 -34.79 -23.37 46.61
N GLU A 392 -34.94 -22.04 46.62
CA GLU A 392 -35.25 -21.28 47.83
C GLU A 392 -36.55 -21.75 48.49
N ARG A 393 -37.60 -21.99 47.69
CA ARG A 393 -38.89 -22.46 48.19
C ARG A 393 -38.80 -23.88 48.76
N ALA A 394 -38.03 -24.76 48.12
CA ALA A 394 -37.78 -26.11 48.61
C ALA A 394 -36.99 -26.08 49.94
N ASN A 395 -35.96 -25.22 50.02
CA ASN A 395 -35.14 -25.09 51.22
C ASN A 395 -35.97 -24.62 52.43
N ARG A 396 -36.83 -23.61 52.25
CA ARG A 396 -37.76 -23.15 53.31
C ARG A 396 -38.71 -24.25 53.80
N LYS A 397 -39.18 -25.13 52.91
CA LYS A 397 -40.03 -26.25 53.29
C LYS A 397 -39.26 -27.30 54.11
N LEU A 398 -38.01 -27.58 53.75
CA LEU A 398 -37.14 -28.49 54.50
C LEU A 398 -36.86 -27.96 55.90
N GLU A 399 -36.55 -26.67 56.04
CA GLU A 399 -36.34 -26.02 57.35
C GLU A 399 -37.55 -26.15 58.27
N ALA A 400 -38.77 -25.99 57.72
CA ALA A 400 -40.02 -26.13 58.48
C ALA A 400 -40.30 -27.57 58.93
N LEU A 401 -39.97 -28.57 58.12
CA LEU A 401 -40.14 -30.00 58.45
C LEU A 401 -39.16 -30.46 59.55
N SER A 402 -38.02 -29.77 59.71
CA SER A 402 -36.97 -30.12 60.68
C SER A 402 -37.17 -29.48 62.07
N ALA A 403 -38.37 -28.99 62.42
CA ALA A 403 -38.61 -28.15 63.61
C ALA A 403 -39.39 -28.87 64.75
N THR A 404 -39.73 -30.14 64.59
CA THR A 404 -40.47 -30.96 65.56
C THR A 404 -39.64 -32.16 66.03
N ASP A 405 -39.84 -32.61 67.27
CA ASP A 405 -39.28 -33.87 67.76
C ASP A 405 -40.05 -35.07 67.19
N GLY A 406 -39.33 -36.01 66.59
CA GLY A 406 -39.93 -37.13 65.87
C GLY A 406 -40.65 -38.15 66.76
N LEU A 407 -40.38 -38.19 68.06
CA LEU A 407 -41.01 -39.13 68.98
C LEU A 407 -42.30 -38.58 69.59
N THR A 408 -42.23 -37.34 70.07
CA THR A 408 -43.24 -36.71 70.93
C THR A 408 -44.13 -35.71 70.20
N GLY A 409 -43.73 -35.25 69.02
CA GLY A 409 -44.47 -34.28 68.20
C GLY A 409 -44.47 -32.85 68.74
N VAL A 410 -43.82 -32.57 69.88
CA VAL A 410 -43.56 -31.21 70.37
C VAL A 410 -42.39 -30.58 69.60
N ALA A 411 -42.07 -29.31 69.87
CA ALA A 411 -40.89 -28.68 69.28
C ALA A 411 -39.60 -29.43 69.66
N ASN A 412 -38.62 -29.48 68.77
CA ASN A 412 -37.29 -29.98 69.12
C ASN A 412 -36.44 -28.88 69.76
N ARG A 413 -35.28 -29.26 70.32
CA ARG A 413 -34.35 -28.33 70.97
C ARG A 413 -33.99 -27.10 70.11
N ARG A 414 -33.73 -27.29 68.81
CA ARG A 414 -33.41 -26.17 67.91
C ARG A 414 -34.54 -25.13 67.86
N ARG A 415 -35.78 -25.59 67.70
CA ARG A 415 -36.95 -24.70 67.68
C ARG A 415 -37.20 -24.05 69.05
N PHE A 416 -36.89 -24.74 70.14
CA PHE A 416 -36.92 -24.17 71.49
C PHE A 416 -35.91 -23.04 71.65
N ASP A 417 -34.64 -23.25 71.29
CA ASP A 417 -33.58 -22.25 71.43
C ASP A 417 -33.94 -20.97 70.64
N GLU A 418 -34.43 -21.12 69.41
CA GLU A 418 -34.91 -20.01 68.58
C GLU A 418 -36.11 -19.29 69.21
N ALA A 419 -37.07 -20.03 69.75
CA ALA A 419 -38.26 -19.46 70.37
C ALA A 419 -37.95 -18.73 71.67
N LEU A 420 -37.05 -19.25 72.51
CA LEU A 420 -36.66 -18.62 73.78
C LEU A 420 -36.01 -17.25 73.54
N VAL A 421 -35.11 -17.16 72.56
CA VAL A 421 -34.49 -15.88 72.18
C VAL A 421 -35.55 -14.89 71.66
N ASN A 422 -36.51 -15.38 70.86
CA ASN A 422 -37.57 -14.53 70.33
C ASN A 422 -38.54 -14.05 71.41
N GLU A 423 -38.93 -14.91 72.35
CA GLU A 423 -39.80 -14.54 73.47
C GLU A 423 -39.11 -13.60 74.45
N LEU A 424 -37.82 -13.80 74.76
CA LEU A 424 -37.06 -12.84 75.56
C LEU A 424 -37.09 -11.44 74.93
N ARG A 425 -36.81 -11.34 73.63
CA ARG A 425 -36.90 -10.06 72.91
C ARG A 425 -38.31 -9.49 72.92
N ARG A 426 -39.35 -10.32 72.89
CA ARG A 426 -40.74 -9.87 72.99
C ARG A 426 -41.05 -9.34 74.38
N SER A 427 -40.69 -10.07 75.43
CA SER A 427 -40.89 -9.69 76.84
C SER A 427 -40.16 -8.41 77.22
N VAL A 428 -38.92 -8.19 76.75
CA VAL A 428 -38.21 -6.91 76.93
C VAL A 428 -39.00 -5.75 76.33
N ARG A 429 -39.59 -5.93 75.14
CA ARG A 429 -40.39 -4.89 74.48
C ARG A 429 -41.76 -4.67 75.12
N SER A 430 -42.41 -5.74 75.57
CA SER A 430 -43.76 -5.66 76.14
C SER A 430 -43.76 -5.29 77.62
N GLY A 431 -42.62 -5.39 78.31
CA GLY A 431 -42.51 -5.14 79.74
C GLY A 431 -43.22 -6.21 80.60
N HIS A 432 -43.42 -7.41 80.06
CA HIS A 432 -44.07 -8.53 80.76
C HIS A 432 -43.07 -9.61 81.15
N ALA A 433 -43.31 -10.25 82.30
CA ALA A 433 -42.50 -11.36 82.76
C ALA A 433 -42.57 -12.57 81.81
N LEU A 434 -41.45 -13.28 81.70
CA LEU A 434 -41.32 -14.52 80.95
C LEU A 434 -41.02 -15.64 81.94
N ALA A 435 -41.67 -16.78 81.76
CA ALA A 435 -41.37 -17.97 82.53
C ALA A 435 -40.88 -19.11 81.64
N LEU A 436 -39.89 -19.85 82.16
CA LEU A 436 -39.31 -21.04 81.58
C LEU A 436 -39.40 -22.18 82.60
N LEU A 437 -40.06 -23.26 82.21
CA LEU A 437 -40.10 -24.50 82.98
C LEU A 437 -39.12 -25.48 82.34
N MET A 438 -38.20 -26.02 83.13
CA MET A 438 -37.43 -27.19 82.78
C MET A 438 -37.96 -28.38 83.55
N LEU A 439 -38.30 -29.46 82.85
CA LEU A 439 -38.94 -30.63 83.40
C LEU A 439 -38.13 -31.88 83.08
N ASP A 440 -38.05 -32.78 84.04
CA ASP A 440 -37.46 -34.11 83.85
C ASP A 440 -38.37 -35.18 84.47
N VAL A 441 -38.57 -36.27 83.75
CA VAL A 441 -39.36 -37.41 84.24
C VAL A 441 -38.55 -38.19 85.27
N ASP A 442 -39.06 -38.23 86.51
CA ASP A 442 -38.33 -38.80 87.63
C ASP A 442 -38.09 -40.31 87.46
N TYR A 443 -36.85 -40.74 87.73
CA TYR A 443 -36.44 -42.14 87.65
C TYR A 443 -36.65 -42.79 86.27
N PHE A 444 -36.76 -42.01 85.18
CA PHE A 444 -37.08 -42.52 83.85
C PHE A 444 -36.14 -43.62 83.35
N LYS A 445 -34.83 -43.54 83.66
CA LYS A 445 -33.90 -44.64 83.36
C LYS A 445 -34.33 -45.98 83.98
N LYS A 446 -34.75 -45.98 85.25
CA LYS A 446 -35.26 -47.19 85.93
C LYS A 446 -36.56 -47.67 85.28
N TYR A 447 -37.42 -46.74 84.88
CA TYR A 447 -38.63 -47.07 84.13
C TYR A 447 -38.30 -47.80 82.83
N ASN A 448 -37.35 -47.28 82.05
CA ASN A 448 -36.89 -47.92 80.81
C ASN A 448 -36.24 -49.29 81.06
N ASP A 449 -35.38 -49.39 82.08
CA ASP A 449 -34.70 -50.64 82.43
C ASP A 449 -35.72 -51.74 82.82
N ARG A 450 -36.86 -51.36 83.41
CA ARG A 450 -37.92 -52.26 83.86
C ARG A 450 -38.94 -52.62 82.77
N TYR A 451 -39.44 -51.62 82.06
CA TYR A 451 -40.58 -51.77 81.13
C TYR A 451 -40.17 -51.78 79.66
N GLY A 452 -38.87 -51.54 79.38
CA GLY A 452 -38.31 -51.47 78.04
C GLY A 452 -38.46 -50.09 77.40
N HIS A 453 -37.59 -49.79 76.44
CA HIS A 453 -37.55 -48.50 75.75
C HIS A 453 -38.86 -48.14 75.03
N LEU A 454 -39.61 -49.12 74.50
CA LEU A 454 -40.90 -48.85 73.86
C LEU A 454 -41.95 -48.31 74.84
N ALA A 455 -41.98 -48.84 76.07
CA ALA A 455 -42.84 -48.32 77.12
C ALA A 455 -42.37 -46.94 77.60
N GLY A 456 -41.06 -46.73 77.63
CA GLY A 456 -40.44 -45.41 77.83
C GLY A 456 -40.89 -44.37 76.82
N ASP A 457 -40.84 -44.72 75.53
CA ASP A 457 -41.26 -43.87 74.43
C ASP A 457 -42.75 -43.49 74.55
N GLU A 458 -43.62 -44.45 74.87
CA GLU A 458 -45.04 -44.18 75.15
C GLU A 458 -45.21 -43.28 76.37
N CYS A 459 -44.45 -43.50 77.44
CA CYS A 459 -44.44 -42.62 78.62
C CYS A 459 -44.10 -41.17 78.22
N LEU A 460 -43.04 -40.96 77.43
CA LEU A 460 -42.66 -39.63 76.95
C LEU A 460 -43.73 -39.01 76.02
N ARG A 461 -44.40 -39.80 75.17
CA ARG A 461 -45.53 -39.31 74.36
C ARG A 461 -46.70 -38.86 75.23
N ILE A 462 -46.99 -39.59 76.30
CA ILE A 462 -48.07 -39.24 77.25
C ILE A 462 -47.71 -37.98 78.01
N VAL A 463 -46.48 -37.87 78.53
CA VAL A 463 -45.97 -36.67 79.21
C VAL A 463 -46.03 -35.47 78.27
N ALA A 464 -45.54 -35.58 77.04
CA ALA A 464 -45.62 -34.52 76.04
C ALA A 464 -47.06 -34.05 75.78
N ARG A 465 -48.02 -35.00 75.72
CA ARG A 465 -49.45 -34.69 75.56
C ARG A 465 -50.03 -33.97 76.78
N VAL A 466 -49.60 -34.31 77.99
CA VAL A 466 -49.97 -33.59 79.21
C VAL A 466 -49.45 -32.15 79.15
N LEU A 467 -48.18 -31.97 78.80
CA LEU A 467 -47.58 -30.63 78.66
C LEU A 467 -48.31 -29.78 77.63
N GLN A 468 -48.60 -30.33 76.45
CA GLN A 468 -49.37 -29.64 75.42
C GLN A 468 -50.79 -29.25 75.89
N LYS A 469 -51.45 -30.08 76.70
CA LYS A 469 -52.78 -29.76 77.27
C LYS A 469 -52.73 -28.70 78.37
N SER A 470 -51.60 -28.63 79.09
CA SER A 470 -51.35 -27.66 80.14
C SER A 470 -50.90 -26.30 79.59
N SER A 471 -50.31 -26.26 78.39
CA SER A 471 -49.94 -25.05 77.65
C SER A 471 -51.09 -24.60 76.75
N ARG A 472 -52.00 -23.77 77.28
CA ARG A 472 -53.27 -23.41 76.63
C ARG A 472 -53.21 -22.15 75.77
N ARG A 473 -52.16 -21.32 75.92
CA ARG A 473 -52.03 -20.07 75.14
C ARG A 473 -51.27 -20.34 73.85
N ALA A 474 -51.63 -19.61 72.79
CA ALA A 474 -50.96 -19.70 71.49
C ALA A 474 -49.48 -19.28 71.54
N SER A 475 -49.09 -18.55 72.58
CA SER A 475 -47.72 -18.09 72.85
C SER A 475 -46.88 -19.10 73.64
N ASP A 476 -47.50 -20.13 74.24
CA ASP A 476 -46.77 -21.12 75.02
C ASP A 476 -46.11 -22.13 74.07
N LEU A 477 -44.84 -22.45 74.30
CA LEU A 477 -44.13 -23.46 73.51
C LEU A 477 -43.68 -24.61 74.39
N VAL A 478 -44.16 -25.81 74.08
CA VAL A 478 -43.65 -27.06 74.64
C VAL A 478 -42.60 -27.63 73.69
N ALA A 479 -41.45 -28.02 74.23
CA ALA A 479 -40.38 -28.67 73.50
C ALA A 479 -39.79 -29.85 74.26
N ARG A 480 -39.25 -30.82 73.52
CA ARG A 480 -38.39 -31.85 74.08
C ARG A 480 -36.95 -31.37 73.99
N TYR A 481 -36.34 -31.13 75.14
CA TYR A 481 -35.01 -30.56 75.23
C TYR A 481 -33.93 -31.63 74.97
N GLY A 482 -34.14 -32.85 75.47
CA GLY A 482 -33.30 -34.02 75.17
C GLY A 482 -33.65 -35.21 76.06
N GLY A 483 -33.63 -36.44 75.53
CA GLY A 483 -33.93 -37.64 76.34
C GLY A 483 -35.31 -37.56 77.00
N GLU A 484 -35.36 -37.60 78.33
CA GLU A 484 -36.54 -37.43 79.18
C GLU A 484 -36.86 -35.98 79.60
N GLU A 485 -36.07 -35.01 79.12
CA GLU A 485 -36.19 -33.60 79.48
C GLU A 485 -37.12 -32.85 78.53
N PHE A 486 -38.03 -32.07 79.11
CA PHE A 486 -38.93 -31.18 78.41
C PHE A 486 -38.76 -29.75 78.90
N SER A 487 -39.05 -28.80 78.02
CA SER A 487 -39.12 -27.39 78.37
C SER A 487 -40.46 -26.79 77.96
N VAL A 488 -40.92 -25.83 78.75
CA VAL A 488 -42.12 -25.04 78.44
C VAL A 488 -41.78 -23.57 78.58
N ILE A 489 -41.93 -22.81 77.50
CA ILE A 489 -41.87 -21.35 77.50
C ILE A 489 -43.29 -20.84 77.72
N ILE A 490 -43.50 -19.98 78.72
CA ILE A 490 -44.78 -19.36 79.03
C ILE A 490 -44.59 -17.84 78.94
N ALA A 491 -45.17 -17.25 77.90
CA ALA A 491 -45.12 -15.81 77.69
C ALA A 491 -46.11 -15.08 78.61
N GLU A 492 -45.73 -13.87 79.04
CA GLU A 492 -46.59 -12.96 79.82
C GLU A 492 -47.18 -13.65 81.05
N SER A 493 -46.30 -14.25 81.85
CA SER A 493 -46.66 -14.95 83.07
C SER A 493 -45.82 -14.44 84.22
N ASP A 494 -46.49 -14.01 85.29
CA ASP A 494 -45.83 -13.74 86.55
C ASP A 494 -45.40 -15.04 87.24
N THR A 495 -44.59 -14.90 88.29
CA THR A 495 -44.02 -16.02 89.04
C THR A 495 -45.09 -16.89 89.69
N ALA A 496 -46.18 -16.30 90.19
CA ALA A 496 -47.25 -17.05 90.83
C ALA A 496 -47.99 -17.95 89.83
N HIS A 497 -48.32 -17.41 88.65
CA HIS A 497 -48.98 -18.15 87.59
C HIS A 497 -48.05 -19.22 86.98
N ALA A 498 -46.76 -18.91 86.81
CA ALA A 498 -45.77 -19.87 86.32
C ALA A 498 -45.60 -21.06 87.29
N LEU A 499 -45.54 -20.80 88.60
CA LEU A 499 -45.51 -21.84 89.62
C LEU A 499 -46.79 -22.66 89.64
N GLN A 500 -47.96 -22.01 89.59
CA GLN A 500 -49.24 -22.71 89.55
C GLN A 500 -49.34 -23.61 88.31
N GLN A 501 -48.86 -23.16 87.15
CA GLN A 501 -48.84 -23.95 85.93
C GLN A 501 -47.87 -25.14 86.04
N ALA A 502 -46.68 -24.93 86.62
CA ALA A 502 -45.74 -26.01 86.92
C ALA A 502 -46.33 -27.03 87.91
N GLU A 503 -47.00 -26.58 88.97
CA GLU A 503 -47.66 -27.46 89.96
C GLU A 503 -48.78 -28.26 89.32
N ASN A 504 -49.60 -27.62 88.48
CA ASN A 504 -50.65 -28.29 87.72
C ASN A 504 -50.07 -29.34 86.78
N ILE A 505 -48.92 -29.09 86.14
CA ILE A 505 -48.23 -30.07 85.31
C ILE A 505 -47.72 -31.24 86.16
N CYS A 506 -47.04 -30.95 87.27
CA CYS A 506 -46.51 -31.97 88.18
C CYS A 506 -47.65 -32.88 88.69
N GLN A 507 -48.76 -32.28 89.12
CA GLN A 507 -49.95 -32.98 89.57
C GLN A 507 -50.62 -33.77 88.45
N ALA A 508 -50.78 -33.18 87.26
CA ALA A 508 -51.38 -33.86 86.11
C ALA A 508 -50.57 -35.09 85.67
N ILE A 509 -49.23 -35.02 85.73
CA ILE A 509 -48.35 -36.18 85.47
C ILE A 509 -48.55 -37.25 86.54
N PHE A 510 -48.59 -36.86 87.82
CA PHE A 510 -48.85 -37.79 88.93
C PHE A 510 -50.22 -38.48 88.81
N GLU A 511 -51.25 -37.73 88.41
CA GLU A 511 -52.63 -38.21 88.25
C GLU A 511 -52.83 -39.16 87.05
N LEU A 512 -51.88 -39.23 86.12
CA LEU A 512 -51.88 -40.27 85.09
C LEU A 512 -51.87 -41.68 85.69
N LYS A 513 -51.36 -41.82 86.93
CA LYS A 513 -51.20 -43.09 87.65
C LYS A 513 -50.52 -44.16 86.79
N LEU A 514 -49.55 -43.74 85.96
CA LEU A 514 -48.74 -44.64 85.13
C LEU A 514 -47.82 -45.46 86.06
N PRO A 515 -47.95 -46.80 86.13
CA PRO A 515 -47.24 -47.60 87.11
C PRO A 515 -45.72 -47.50 86.95
N HIS A 516 -45.01 -47.17 88.03
CA HIS A 516 -43.55 -47.20 88.10
C HIS A 516 -43.11 -47.92 89.38
N ALA A 517 -42.96 -49.25 89.30
CA ALA A 517 -42.69 -50.09 90.47
C ALA A 517 -41.35 -49.77 91.16
N ASP A 518 -40.32 -49.39 90.40
CA ASP A 518 -38.99 -49.05 90.92
C ASP A 518 -38.86 -47.58 91.36
N SER A 519 -39.95 -46.81 91.33
CA SER A 519 -40.05 -45.47 91.88
C SER A 519 -40.59 -45.51 93.31
N PRO A 520 -40.02 -44.74 94.26
CA PRO A 520 -40.59 -44.59 95.60
C PRO A 520 -42.04 -44.07 95.63
N PHE A 521 -42.52 -43.48 94.54
CA PHE A 521 -43.87 -42.93 94.41
C PHE A 521 -44.89 -43.94 93.84
N GLY A 522 -44.44 -45.11 93.37
CA GLY A 522 -45.28 -46.13 92.73
C GLY A 522 -45.79 -45.78 91.33
N TYR A 523 -45.71 -44.51 90.93
CA TYR A 523 -46.12 -44.00 89.62
C TYR A 523 -45.05 -43.10 89.00
N ILE A 524 -45.18 -42.81 87.70
CA ILE A 524 -44.39 -41.78 87.03
C ILE A 524 -44.67 -40.42 87.67
N THR A 525 -43.60 -39.70 87.99
CA THR A 525 -43.63 -38.33 88.50
C THR A 525 -42.66 -37.47 87.69
N ALA A 526 -42.72 -36.15 87.87
CA ALA A 526 -41.75 -35.25 87.25
C ALA A 526 -41.24 -34.22 88.26
N SER A 527 -39.99 -33.84 88.11
CA SER A 527 -39.40 -32.70 88.79
C SER A 527 -39.39 -31.52 87.83
N ILE A 528 -39.72 -30.32 88.33
CA ILE A 528 -39.81 -29.10 87.52
C ILE A 528 -39.04 -27.97 88.18
N GLY A 529 -38.11 -27.39 87.43
CA GLY A 529 -37.45 -26.13 87.76
C GLY A 529 -38.10 -24.97 87.02
N VAL A 530 -38.45 -23.91 87.73
CA VAL A 530 -39.09 -22.72 87.17
C VAL A 530 -38.14 -21.55 87.24
N ALA A 531 -37.82 -20.94 86.10
CA ALA A 531 -37.26 -19.59 86.04
C ALA A 531 -38.38 -18.62 85.67
N SER A 532 -38.63 -17.62 86.49
CA SER A 532 -39.59 -16.55 86.20
C SER A 532 -38.94 -15.22 86.53
N LEU A 533 -38.79 -14.36 85.53
CA LEU A 533 -38.14 -13.07 85.66
C LEU A 533 -38.77 -12.05 84.71
N LEU A 534 -38.56 -10.77 84.99
CA LEU A 534 -38.84 -9.68 84.06
C LEU A 534 -37.56 -9.41 83.26
N PRO A 535 -37.47 -9.82 81.98
CA PRO A 535 -36.22 -9.69 81.23
C PRO A 535 -35.91 -8.23 80.92
N ASP A 536 -34.62 -7.87 80.99
CA ASP A 536 -34.07 -6.61 80.50
C ASP A 536 -33.18 -6.84 79.26
N GLU A 537 -32.55 -5.79 78.75
CA GLU A 537 -31.68 -5.87 77.57
C GLU A 537 -30.42 -6.73 77.78
N HIS A 538 -30.07 -7.07 79.03
CA HIS A 538 -28.91 -7.87 79.39
C HIS A 538 -29.26 -9.33 79.71
N THR A 539 -30.55 -9.63 79.88
CA THR A 539 -31.04 -10.97 80.18
C THR A 539 -30.86 -11.89 78.97
N SER A 540 -30.04 -12.94 79.14
CA SER A 540 -29.75 -13.91 78.07
C SER A 540 -30.59 -15.19 78.19
N ALA A 541 -30.83 -15.86 77.06
CA ALA A 541 -31.47 -17.18 77.03
C ALA A 541 -30.70 -18.21 77.88
N GLU A 542 -29.38 -18.15 77.86
CA GLU A 542 -28.50 -19.01 78.66
C GLU A 542 -28.68 -18.78 80.17
N GLN A 543 -28.85 -17.52 80.61
CA GLN A 543 -29.11 -17.20 82.01
C GLN A 543 -30.45 -17.78 82.46
N MET A 544 -31.52 -17.56 81.69
CA MET A 544 -32.85 -18.09 82.03
C MET A 544 -32.87 -19.62 82.08
N LEU A 545 -32.21 -20.26 81.11
CA LEU A 545 -32.05 -21.71 81.05
C LEU A 545 -31.29 -22.24 82.28
N ARG A 546 -30.19 -21.57 82.66
CA ARG A 546 -29.38 -21.93 83.81
C ARG A 546 -30.16 -21.85 85.13
N ILE A 547 -30.98 -20.81 85.31
CA ILE A 547 -31.84 -20.66 86.50
C ILE A 547 -32.85 -21.81 86.57
N ALA A 548 -33.51 -22.13 85.45
CA ALA A 548 -34.49 -23.21 85.40
C ALA A 548 -33.84 -24.59 85.64
N ASP A 549 -32.66 -24.84 85.07
CA ASP A 549 -31.92 -26.09 85.24
C ASP A 549 -31.40 -26.27 86.68
N GLN A 550 -30.88 -25.22 87.30
CA GLN A 550 -30.50 -25.24 88.73
C GLN A 550 -31.71 -25.53 89.62
N ALA A 551 -32.85 -24.90 89.34
CA ALA A 551 -34.09 -25.16 90.07
C ALA A 551 -34.55 -26.62 89.89
N LEU A 552 -34.44 -27.17 88.68
CA LEU A 552 -34.76 -28.57 88.40
C LEU A 552 -33.84 -29.53 89.16
N TYR A 553 -32.54 -29.22 89.21
CA TYR A 553 -31.57 -29.96 90.01
C TYR A 553 -31.96 -29.95 91.50
N HIS A 554 -32.35 -28.79 92.04
CA HIS A 554 -32.84 -28.69 93.42
C HIS A 554 -34.14 -29.48 93.65
N ALA A 555 -35.07 -29.48 92.71
CA ALA A 555 -36.29 -30.30 92.77
C ALA A 555 -35.95 -31.79 92.88
N LYS A 556 -35.00 -32.26 92.05
CA LYS A 556 -34.50 -33.65 92.08
C LYS A 556 -33.81 -33.98 93.41
N TYR A 557 -33.02 -33.05 93.96
CA TYR A 557 -32.27 -33.26 95.21
C TYR A 557 -33.18 -33.29 96.44
N GLN A 558 -34.19 -32.42 96.50
CA GLN A 558 -35.09 -32.33 97.65
C GLN A 558 -36.09 -33.48 97.76
N GLY A 559 -36.01 -34.47 96.87
CA GLY A 559 -36.81 -35.68 96.92
C GLY A 559 -37.72 -35.91 95.73
N ARG A 560 -37.59 -35.15 94.63
CA ARG A 560 -38.35 -35.31 93.37
C ARG A 560 -39.86 -35.05 93.53
N ASN A 561 -40.62 -35.26 92.45
CA ASN A 561 -42.08 -35.04 92.35
C ASN A 561 -42.51 -33.66 92.90
N ARG A 562 -41.84 -32.60 92.44
CA ARG A 562 -42.05 -31.25 92.96
C ARG A 562 -41.63 -30.18 91.97
N VAL A 563 -42.11 -28.98 92.27
CA VAL A 563 -41.72 -27.74 91.62
C VAL A 563 -40.78 -26.97 92.52
N VAL A 564 -39.71 -26.42 91.96
CA VAL A 564 -38.82 -25.48 92.65
C VAL A 564 -38.69 -24.22 91.80
N LEU A 565 -38.86 -23.07 92.44
CA LEU A 565 -38.55 -21.77 91.84
C LEU A 565 -37.04 -21.53 91.92
N GLY A 566 -36.42 -21.18 90.80
CA GLY A 566 -35.05 -20.70 90.75
C GLY A 566 -34.98 -19.24 91.19
N SER A 567 -34.07 -18.94 92.10
CA SER A 567 -33.69 -17.57 92.45
C SER A 567 -32.46 -17.16 91.65
N ASP A 568 -32.46 -15.96 91.08
CA ASP A 568 -31.24 -15.38 90.54
C ASP A 568 -30.33 -14.98 91.72
N ALA A 569 -29.29 -15.76 92.00
CA ALA A 569 -28.33 -15.47 93.06
C ALA A 569 -27.34 -14.36 92.63
N THR A 570 -27.87 -13.22 92.19
CA THR A 570 -27.12 -11.97 91.91
C THR A 570 -27.76 -10.72 92.53
N GLN A 571 -28.59 -10.87 93.56
CA GLN A 571 -28.91 -9.80 94.52
C GLN A 571 -28.81 -10.33 95.96
N ASP A 572 -27.56 -10.51 96.41
CA ASP A 572 -27.09 -10.34 97.79
C ASP A 572 -25.71 -11.02 97.91
N LEU A 573 -24.66 -10.24 97.61
CA LEU A 573 -23.35 -10.17 98.30
C LEU A 573 -22.42 -9.17 97.60
#